data_AF-A0A4R5MKZ9-F1
#
_entry.id   AF-A0A4R5MKZ9-F1
#
_cell.length_a   1.000
_cell.length_b   1.000
_cell.length_c   1.000
_cell.angle_alpha   90.00
_cell.angle_beta   90.00
_cell.angle_gamma   90.00
#
_symmetry.space_group_name_H-M   'P 1'
#
loop_
_entity.id
_entity.type
_entity.pdbx_description
1 polymer ?
#
loop_
_entity_poly.entity_id
_entity_poly.type
_entity_poly.pdbx_seq_one_letter_code
_entity_poly.pdbx_strand_id
1 'polypeptide(L)'
;MSIILAIESSCDDTSVSICNNGEITSNVIANQTIHQNYGGVIPELASRVHQQNIVPTVTQALIDAGVTKQDITAVAFTRGPGLLGSLLVGVSFAKSFALALNIPLISVNHMHAHILAHFIPARSAGGDEPKPAFPFLCLTVSGGHTQIVLVKDFFDMEVVGETLDDAAGEAFDKTAKILSLPYPGGPLIDKHAKLGNPNAFKFAVPQIADLNFSFSGFKTSILYFIRKQEKVNPNFIAENLDDICASVQHSIIEILMNKLKMASKLYGINEIAIAGGVSANSGLRQALQNGAVDYGWKVYVPAFQYCTDNAGMIAIAGYHKFLKNDFADQSVSPLARMEF
;
A
#
# COMPACT_ATOMS: atom_id res chain seq x y z
N MET A 1 -24.33 -17.08 6.48
CA MET A 1 -22.89 -17.35 6.69
C MET A 1 -22.18 -16.99 5.41
N SER A 2 -21.10 -16.21 5.47
CA SER A 2 -20.38 -15.74 4.28
C SER A 2 -18.96 -16.32 4.28
N ILE A 3 -18.60 -17.02 3.21
CA ILE A 3 -17.22 -17.46 2.94
C ILE A 3 -16.81 -16.81 1.63
N ILE A 4 -15.96 -15.79 1.72
CA ILE A 4 -15.57 -14.94 0.58
C ILE A 4 -14.17 -15.35 0.13
N LEU A 5 -14.05 -15.70 -1.15
CA LEU A 5 -12.76 -15.82 -1.83
C LEU A 5 -12.35 -14.43 -2.34
N ALA A 6 -11.20 -13.93 -1.93
CA ALA A 6 -10.71 -12.61 -2.33
C ALA A 6 -9.44 -12.72 -3.17
N ILE A 7 -9.32 -11.89 -4.21
CA ILE A 7 -8.20 -11.92 -5.17
C ILE A 7 -7.59 -10.52 -5.34
N GLU A 8 -6.28 -10.44 -5.13
CA GLU A 8 -5.43 -9.27 -5.39
C GLU A 8 -4.41 -9.61 -6.47
N SER A 9 -4.38 -8.81 -7.53
CA SER A 9 -3.51 -8.99 -8.69
C SER A 9 -3.25 -7.68 -9.43
N SER A 10 -3.25 -6.54 -8.73
CA SER A 10 -3.14 -5.21 -9.32
C SER A 10 -1.73 -4.89 -9.84
N CYS A 11 -0.68 -5.40 -9.19
CA CYS A 11 0.71 -5.11 -9.55
C CYS A 11 1.53 -6.40 -9.73
N ASP A 12 2.42 -6.71 -8.79
CA ASP A 12 3.41 -7.79 -8.84
C ASP A 12 3.27 -8.83 -7.73
N ASP A 13 2.19 -8.80 -6.95
CA ASP A 13 1.86 -9.84 -5.96
C ASP A 13 0.58 -10.57 -6.34
N THR A 14 0.65 -11.88 -6.57
CA THR A 14 -0.55 -12.71 -6.74
C THR A 14 -1.00 -13.14 -5.35
N SER A 15 -2.08 -12.56 -4.83
CA SER A 15 -2.57 -12.91 -3.50
C SER A 15 -4.01 -13.38 -3.52
N VAL A 16 -4.29 -14.37 -2.68
CA VAL A 16 -5.64 -14.93 -2.46
C VAL A 16 -5.88 -15.09 -0.98
N SER A 17 -7.08 -14.71 -0.54
CA SER A 17 -7.49 -14.81 0.86
C SER A 17 -8.87 -15.42 0.97
N ILE A 18 -9.11 -16.14 2.06
CA ILE A 18 -10.44 -16.63 2.44
C ILE A 18 -10.90 -15.85 3.67
N CYS A 19 -12.08 -15.25 3.58
CA CYS A 19 -12.74 -14.56 4.67
C CYS A 19 -14.01 -15.30 5.10
N ASN A 20 -14.06 -15.79 6.34
CA ASN A 20 -15.20 -16.47 6.93
C ASN A 20 -15.89 -15.57 7.96
N ASN A 21 -17.08 -15.05 7.62
CA ASN A 21 -17.86 -14.12 8.44
C ASN A 21 -17.04 -12.93 8.99
N GLY A 22 -16.17 -12.35 8.17
CA GLY A 22 -15.32 -11.22 8.53
C GLY A 22 -13.94 -11.62 9.06
N GLU A 23 -13.67 -12.90 9.29
CA GLU A 23 -12.36 -13.41 9.71
C GLU A 23 -11.51 -13.80 8.52
N ILE A 24 -10.25 -13.36 8.49
CA ILE A 24 -9.30 -13.90 7.52
C ILE A 24 -8.81 -15.25 8.03
N THR A 25 -9.21 -16.33 7.36
CA THR A 25 -8.85 -17.73 7.69
C THR A 25 -7.70 -18.25 6.82
N SER A 26 -7.42 -17.60 5.70
CA SER A 26 -6.22 -17.81 4.90
C SER A 26 -5.83 -16.51 4.18
N ASN A 27 -4.54 -16.28 4.00
CA ASN A 27 -3.99 -15.18 3.22
C ASN A 27 -2.66 -15.63 2.58
N VAL A 28 -2.73 -16.10 1.34
CA VAL A 28 -1.59 -16.61 0.58
C VAL A 28 -1.10 -15.52 -0.36
N ILE A 29 0.22 -15.31 -0.41
CA ILE A 29 0.86 -14.33 -1.30
C ILE A 29 1.97 -15.06 -2.07
N ALA A 30 1.92 -14.98 -3.40
CA ALA A 30 2.96 -15.48 -4.29
C ALA A 30 3.69 -14.29 -4.94
N ASN A 31 4.78 -13.87 -4.28
CA ASN A 31 5.59 -12.71 -4.67
C ASN A 31 6.37 -12.97 -5.98
N GLN A 32 6.62 -11.90 -6.74
CA GLN A 32 7.33 -11.99 -8.02
C GLN A 32 8.76 -11.44 -7.94
N THR A 33 9.72 -12.29 -7.60
CA THR A 33 11.14 -11.89 -7.45
C THR A 33 11.81 -11.50 -8.77
N ILE A 34 11.24 -11.86 -9.92
CA ILE A 34 11.86 -11.67 -11.23
C ILE A 34 12.08 -10.20 -11.61
N HIS A 35 11.31 -9.27 -11.04
CA HIS A 35 11.42 -7.83 -11.28
C HIS A 35 12.70 -7.21 -10.69
N GLN A 36 13.32 -7.88 -9.70
CA GLN A 36 14.58 -7.44 -9.10
C GLN A 36 15.71 -7.36 -10.15
N ASN A 37 15.71 -8.27 -11.12
CA ASN A 37 16.71 -8.33 -12.19
C ASN A 37 16.61 -7.14 -13.17
N TYR A 38 15.47 -6.46 -13.21
CA TYR A 38 15.18 -5.36 -14.13
C TYR A 38 15.15 -4.00 -13.44
N GLY A 39 15.31 -3.96 -12.11
CA GLY A 39 15.31 -2.71 -11.33
C GLY A 39 13.95 -2.02 -11.28
N GLY A 40 12.86 -2.79 -11.42
CA GLY A 40 11.48 -2.32 -11.41
C GLY A 40 10.51 -3.33 -12.04
N VAL A 41 9.21 -3.12 -11.83
CA VAL A 41 8.16 -4.02 -12.33
C VAL A 41 8.05 -3.94 -13.85
N ILE A 42 8.12 -5.09 -14.51
CA ILE A 42 7.89 -5.25 -15.96
C ILE A 42 6.45 -5.74 -16.20
N PRO A 43 5.54 -4.90 -16.74
CA PRO A 43 4.10 -5.19 -16.76
C PRO A 43 3.69 -6.51 -17.44
N GLU A 44 4.30 -6.82 -18.59
CA GLU A 44 4.01 -8.07 -19.33
C GLU A 44 4.45 -9.30 -18.53
N LEU A 45 5.61 -9.23 -17.89
CA LEU A 45 6.12 -10.33 -17.08
C LEU A 45 5.25 -10.52 -15.84
N ALA A 46 4.81 -9.42 -15.21
CA ALA A 46 3.91 -9.49 -14.07
C ALA A 46 2.61 -10.20 -14.41
N SER A 47 2.01 -9.84 -15.55
CA SER A 47 0.79 -10.46 -16.08
C SER A 47 0.95 -11.97 -16.28
N ARG A 48 2.09 -12.43 -16.83
CA ARG A 48 2.35 -13.86 -17.03
C ARG A 48 2.52 -14.63 -15.72
N VAL A 49 3.18 -14.04 -14.73
CA VAL A 49 3.35 -14.70 -13.43
C VAL A 49 2.02 -14.80 -12.69
N HIS A 50 1.15 -13.79 -12.77
CA HIS A 50 -0.23 -13.90 -12.27
C HIS A 50 -0.98 -15.07 -12.91
N GLN A 51 -0.88 -15.27 -14.23
CA GLN A 51 -1.52 -16.41 -14.90
C GLN A 51 -1.00 -17.76 -14.40
N GLN A 52 0.30 -17.86 -14.11
CA GLN A 52 0.90 -19.08 -13.58
C GLN A 52 0.48 -19.36 -12.14
N ASN A 53 0.39 -18.30 -11.33
CA ASN A 53 0.22 -18.43 -9.88
C ASN A 53 -1.24 -18.47 -9.43
N ILE A 54 -2.19 -17.88 -10.17
CA ILE A 54 -3.56 -17.69 -9.67
C ILE A 54 -4.22 -19.01 -9.24
N VAL A 55 -4.08 -20.09 -10.02
CA VAL A 55 -4.69 -21.39 -9.68
C VAL A 55 -4.00 -22.06 -8.49
N PRO A 56 -2.66 -22.19 -8.44
CA PRO A 56 -1.95 -22.65 -7.24
C PRO A 56 -2.29 -21.85 -5.98
N THR A 57 -2.30 -20.51 -6.05
CA THR A 57 -2.54 -19.64 -4.89
C THR A 57 -3.97 -19.79 -4.37
N VAL A 58 -4.98 -19.88 -5.26
CA VAL A 58 -6.35 -20.19 -4.85
C VAL A 58 -6.45 -21.57 -4.20
N THR A 59 -5.79 -22.57 -4.78
CA THR A 59 -5.81 -23.94 -4.24
C THR A 59 -5.22 -23.98 -2.84
N GLN A 60 -4.06 -23.34 -2.62
CA GLN A 60 -3.44 -23.24 -1.31
C GLN A 60 -4.33 -22.49 -0.31
N ALA A 61 -4.95 -21.38 -0.72
CA ALA A 61 -5.80 -20.59 0.17
C ALA A 61 -7.03 -21.39 0.66
N LEU A 62 -7.64 -22.19 -0.22
CA LEU A 62 -8.74 -23.10 0.15
C LEU A 62 -8.27 -24.18 1.14
N ILE A 63 -7.10 -24.78 0.91
CA ILE A 63 -6.49 -25.79 1.79
C ILE A 63 -6.21 -25.20 3.17
N ASP A 64 -5.54 -24.04 3.23
CA ASP A 64 -5.18 -23.37 4.48
C ASP A 64 -6.42 -22.99 5.31
N ALA A 65 -7.49 -22.58 4.64
CA ALA A 65 -8.77 -22.25 5.27
C ALA A 65 -9.61 -23.48 5.64
N GLY A 66 -9.24 -24.68 5.19
CA GLY A 66 -9.99 -25.90 5.44
C GLY A 66 -11.37 -25.93 4.78
N VAL A 67 -11.54 -25.25 3.64
CA VAL A 67 -12.81 -25.17 2.91
C VAL A 67 -12.66 -25.69 1.47
N THR A 68 -13.77 -26.09 0.87
CA THR A 68 -13.85 -26.45 -0.54
C THR A 68 -14.37 -25.28 -1.36
N LYS A 69 -14.16 -25.34 -2.69
CA LYS A 69 -14.72 -24.33 -3.60
C LYS A 69 -16.25 -24.20 -3.51
N GLN A 70 -16.96 -25.28 -3.13
CA GLN A 70 -18.42 -25.28 -2.97
C GLN A 70 -18.89 -24.52 -1.73
N ASP A 71 -18.02 -24.31 -0.75
CA ASP A 71 -18.36 -23.56 0.46
C ASP A 71 -18.31 -22.04 0.23
N ILE A 72 -17.67 -21.60 -0.86
CA ILE A 72 -17.54 -20.18 -1.20
C ILE A 72 -18.90 -19.58 -1.58
N THR A 73 -19.26 -18.49 -0.91
CA THR A 73 -20.55 -17.82 -1.09
C THR A 73 -20.48 -16.53 -1.91
N ALA A 74 -19.28 -15.98 -2.13
CA ALA A 74 -19.05 -14.84 -3.01
C ALA A 74 -17.55 -14.72 -3.37
N VAL A 75 -17.26 -14.03 -4.48
CA VAL A 75 -15.87 -13.75 -4.89
C VAL A 75 -15.62 -12.24 -4.91
N ALA A 76 -14.70 -11.76 -4.08
CA ALA A 76 -14.20 -10.41 -4.09
C ALA A 76 -12.92 -10.31 -4.94
N PHE A 77 -12.76 -9.25 -5.70
CA PHE A 77 -11.59 -9.08 -6.55
C PHE A 77 -11.21 -7.61 -6.69
N THR A 78 -9.92 -7.38 -6.91
CA THR A 78 -9.38 -6.05 -7.19
C THR A 78 -9.76 -5.62 -8.60
N ARG A 79 -10.58 -4.57 -8.70
CA ARG A 79 -10.97 -4.00 -9.98
C ARG A 79 -9.91 -3.02 -10.51
N GLY A 80 -9.27 -2.29 -9.60
CA GLY A 80 -8.30 -1.25 -9.88
C GLY A 80 -8.14 -0.29 -8.71
N PRO A 81 -7.27 0.73 -8.82
CA PRO A 81 -6.32 0.94 -9.92
C PRO A 81 -5.22 -0.13 -9.98
N GLY A 82 -4.45 -0.18 -11.07
CA GLY A 82 -3.35 -1.14 -11.23
C GLY A 82 -2.88 -1.36 -12.67
N LEU A 83 -1.96 -2.28 -12.86
CA LEU A 83 -1.48 -2.70 -14.17
C LEU A 83 -2.59 -3.48 -14.90
N LEU A 84 -3.03 -2.97 -16.06
CA LEU A 84 -4.18 -3.52 -16.77
C LEU A 84 -4.05 -5.02 -17.06
N GLY A 85 -2.87 -5.47 -17.49
CA GLY A 85 -2.60 -6.88 -17.76
C GLY A 85 -2.70 -7.76 -16.52
N SER A 86 -2.13 -7.31 -15.39
CA SER A 86 -2.22 -7.99 -14.09
C SER A 86 -3.67 -8.05 -13.58
N LEU A 87 -4.38 -6.92 -13.60
CA LEU A 87 -5.80 -6.83 -13.21
C LEU A 87 -6.66 -7.80 -14.04
N LEU A 88 -6.45 -7.85 -15.36
CA LEU A 88 -7.24 -8.69 -16.25
C LEU A 88 -7.21 -10.17 -15.83
N VAL A 89 -6.09 -10.67 -15.31
CA VAL A 89 -5.98 -12.06 -14.83
C VAL A 89 -6.90 -12.30 -13.63
N GLY A 90 -6.78 -11.49 -12.58
CA GLY A 90 -7.60 -11.62 -11.38
C GLY A 90 -9.09 -11.40 -11.65
N VAL A 91 -9.44 -10.36 -12.43
CA VAL A 91 -10.83 -10.09 -12.82
C VAL A 91 -11.41 -11.26 -13.60
N SER A 92 -10.68 -11.79 -14.59
CA SER A 92 -11.18 -12.91 -15.42
C SER A 92 -11.37 -14.19 -14.62
N PHE A 93 -10.43 -14.49 -13.72
CA PHE A 93 -10.55 -15.64 -12.81
C PHE A 93 -11.74 -15.49 -11.87
N ALA A 94 -11.88 -14.34 -11.20
CA ALA A 94 -12.96 -14.07 -10.26
C ALA A 94 -14.33 -14.20 -10.92
N LYS A 95 -14.50 -13.60 -12.10
CA LYS A 95 -15.72 -13.68 -12.90
C LYS A 95 -16.08 -15.11 -13.26
N SER A 96 -15.09 -15.88 -13.75
CA SER A 96 -15.28 -17.27 -14.14
C SER A 96 -15.63 -18.17 -12.96
N PHE A 97 -14.99 -17.97 -11.81
CA PHE A 97 -15.27 -18.71 -10.57
C PHE A 97 -16.68 -18.42 -10.07
N ALA A 98 -17.06 -17.14 -10.01
CA ALA A 98 -18.39 -16.71 -9.58
C ALA A 98 -19.49 -17.25 -10.52
N LEU A 99 -19.26 -17.19 -11.84
CA LEU A 99 -20.20 -17.69 -12.85
C LEU A 99 -20.38 -19.21 -12.75
N ALA A 100 -19.30 -19.97 -12.58
CA ALA A 100 -19.35 -21.43 -12.51
C ALA A 100 -20.13 -21.96 -11.30
N LEU A 101 -20.11 -21.22 -10.19
CA LEU A 101 -20.83 -21.59 -8.95
C LEU A 101 -22.14 -20.82 -8.76
N ASN A 102 -22.48 -19.92 -9.69
CA ASN A 102 -23.64 -19.02 -9.60
C ASN A 102 -23.69 -18.26 -8.26
N ILE A 103 -22.56 -17.68 -7.87
CA ILE A 103 -22.40 -16.88 -6.65
C ILE A 103 -22.12 -15.41 -6.96
N PRO A 104 -22.43 -14.47 -6.04
CA PRO A 104 -22.15 -13.06 -6.23
C PRO A 104 -20.67 -12.74 -6.47
N LEU A 105 -20.46 -11.70 -7.27
CA LEU A 105 -19.17 -11.10 -7.55
C LEU A 105 -19.10 -9.74 -6.85
N ILE A 106 -17.96 -9.39 -6.25
CA ILE A 106 -17.77 -8.14 -5.52
C ILE A 106 -16.52 -7.43 -6.06
N SER A 107 -16.71 -6.25 -6.65
CA SER A 107 -15.60 -5.43 -7.11
C SER A 107 -15.08 -4.53 -6.00
N VAL A 108 -13.75 -4.48 -5.85
CA VAL A 108 -13.07 -3.72 -4.80
C VAL A 108 -12.09 -2.74 -5.42
N ASN A 109 -12.12 -1.49 -4.94
CA ASN A 109 -11.08 -0.49 -5.21
C ASN A 109 -9.86 -0.83 -4.34
N HIS A 110 -8.70 -1.00 -4.97
CA HIS A 110 -7.44 -1.35 -4.32
C HIS A 110 -7.04 -0.34 -3.22
N MET A 111 -7.24 0.96 -3.47
CA MET A 111 -6.88 1.98 -2.50
C MET A 111 -7.84 2.02 -1.30
N HIS A 112 -9.13 1.76 -1.51
CA HIS A 112 -10.07 1.56 -0.41
C HIS A 112 -9.69 0.32 0.41
N ALA A 113 -9.26 -0.76 -0.22
CA ALA A 113 -8.85 -1.97 0.48
C ALA A 113 -7.67 -1.70 1.43
N HIS A 114 -6.64 -0.98 0.97
CA HIS A 114 -5.51 -0.55 1.82
C HIS A 114 -5.98 0.18 3.08
N ILE A 115 -6.94 1.11 2.96
CA ILE A 115 -7.52 1.82 4.11
C ILE A 115 -8.29 0.85 5.01
N LEU A 116 -9.09 -0.03 4.40
CA LEU A 116 -9.94 -0.99 5.12
C LEU A 116 -9.16 -2.12 5.79
N ALA A 117 -7.86 -2.29 5.52
CA ALA A 117 -6.99 -3.22 6.23
C ALA A 117 -7.01 -3.02 7.75
N HIS A 118 -7.26 -1.79 8.23
CA HIS A 118 -7.41 -1.47 9.66
C HIS A 118 -8.64 -2.12 10.33
N PHE A 119 -9.59 -2.63 9.54
CA PHE A 119 -10.80 -3.29 10.02
C PHE A 119 -10.69 -4.81 9.98
N ILE A 120 -9.54 -5.37 9.60
CA ILE A 120 -9.28 -6.81 9.73
C ILE A 120 -9.29 -7.17 11.22
N PRO A 121 -10.06 -8.19 11.65
CA PRO A 121 -10.18 -8.52 13.07
C PRO A 121 -8.85 -8.89 13.73
N ALA A 122 -8.70 -8.50 14.98
CA ALA A 122 -7.55 -8.77 15.85
C ALA A 122 -7.02 -10.21 15.80
N ARG A 123 -7.91 -11.21 15.87
CA ARG A 123 -7.56 -12.63 15.76
C ARG A 123 -6.87 -13.03 14.46
N SER A 124 -7.18 -12.33 13.37
CA SER A 124 -6.56 -12.52 12.06
C SER A 124 -5.27 -11.72 11.92
N ALA A 125 -5.16 -10.60 12.63
CA ALA A 125 -4.00 -9.72 12.65
C ALA A 125 -2.88 -10.19 13.63
N GLY A 126 -3.17 -11.15 14.51
CA GLY A 126 -2.20 -11.68 15.48
C GLY A 126 -2.13 -10.92 16.80
N GLY A 127 -3.13 -10.09 17.12
CA GLY A 127 -3.21 -9.33 18.38
C GLY A 127 -4.40 -8.36 18.42
N ASP A 128 -4.71 -7.81 19.60
CA ASP A 128 -5.72 -6.75 19.79
C ASP A 128 -5.19 -5.41 19.25
N GLU A 129 -5.18 -5.26 17.93
CA GLU A 129 -4.87 -3.98 17.30
C GLU A 129 -6.12 -3.08 17.36
N PRO A 130 -5.99 -1.84 17.88
CA PRO A 130 -7.11 -0.92 17.92
C PRO A 130 -7.47 -0.49 16.49
N LYS A 131 -8.77 -0.30 16.24
CA LYS A 131 -9.31 0.17 14.95
C LYS A 131 -9.67 1.66 15.03
N PRO A 132 -9.51 2.44 13.94
CA PRO A 132 -9.91 3.84 13.93
C PRO A 132 -11.43 3.98 14.07
N ALA A 133 -11.86 5.01 14.80
CA ALA A 133 -13.25 5.45 14.80
C ALA A 133 -13.50 6.42 13.62
N PHE A 134 -14.69 6.37 13.02
CA PHE A 134 -15.08 7.37 12.02
C PHE A 134 -15.47 8.71 12.67
N PRO A 135 -15.20 9.86 12.03
CA PRO A 135 -14.31 10.00 10.89
C PRO A 135 -12.83 9.95 11.30
N PHE A 136 -11.96 9.46 10.41
CA PHE A 136 -10.51 9.48 10.60
C PHE A 136 -9.78 9.98 9.35
N LEU A 137 -8.54 10.41 9.52
CA LEU A 137 -7.66 10.72 8.40
C LEU A 137 -6.75 9.52 8.14
N CYS A 138 -6.66 9.07 6.90
CA CYS A 138 -5.72 8.03 6.49
C CYS A 138 -4.66 8.63 5.57
N LEU A 139 -3.39 8.49 5.94
CA LEU A 139 -2.27 8.75 5.05
C LEU A 139 -2.00 7.47 4.25
N THR A 140 -2.38 7.45 2.97
CA THR A 140 -2.09 6.32 2.07
C THR A 140 -0.77 6.57 1.36
N VAL A 141 0.23 5.71 1.62
CA VAL A 141 1.58 5.87 1.09
C VAL A 141 2.09 4.53 0.55
N SER A 142 2.08 4.38 -0.76
CA SER A 142 2.58 3.21 -1.48
C SER A 142 3.66 3.60 -2.50
N GLY A 143 4.08 2.64 -3.32
CA GLY A 143 5.00 2.91 -4.44
C GLY A 143 4.43 3.93 -5.42
N GLY A 144 3.12 3.86 -5.71
CA GLY A 144 2.45 4.69 -6.72
C GLY A 144 1.46 5.72 -6.19
N HIS A 145 1.16 5.72 -4.89
CA HIS A 145 0.17 6.63 -4.30
C HIS A 145 0.73 7.34 -3.07
N THR A 146 0.40 8.61 -2.94
CA THR A 146 0.64 9.39 -1.72
C THR A 146 -0.52 10.36 -1.56
N GLN A 147 -1.44 10.03 -0.65
CA GLN A 147 -2.67 10.79 -0.46
C GLN A 147 -3.02 10.91 1.02
N ILE A 148 -3.74 11.98 1.37
CA ILE A 148 -4.47 12.10 2.63
C ILE A 148 -5.94 11.92 2.30
N VAL A 149 -6.56 10.95 2.95
CA VAL A 149 -7.96 10.59 2.74
C VAL A 149 -8.75 10.87 4.01
N LEU A 150 -9.82 11.64 3.89
CA LEU A 150 -10.84 11.78 4.92
C LEU A 150 -11.82 10.62 4.81
N VAL A 151 -11.84 9.75 5.82
CA VAL A 151 -12.67 8.54 5.84
C VAL A 151 -13.85 8.76 6.78
N LYS A 152 -15.06 8.87 6.21
CA LYS A 152 -16.32 9.14 6.93
C LYS A 152 -17.12 7.86 7.21
N ASP A 153 -17.02 6.86 6.33
CA ASP A 153 -17.56 5.49 6.48
C ASP A 153 -16.65 4.53 5.68
N PHE A 154 -16.94 3.23 5.70
CA PHE A 154 -16.25 2.18 4.93
C PHE A 154 -16.14 2.47 3.43
N PHE A 155 -17.10 3.18 2.84
CA PHE A 155 -17.11 3.52 1.41
C PHE A 155 -17.54 4.98 1.16
N ASP A 156 -17.50 5.82 2.20
CA ASP A 156 -17.61 7.28 2.08
C ASP A 156 -16.24 7.86 2.46
N MET A 157 -15.43 8.08 1.43
CA MET A 157 -14.04 8.49 1.54
C MET A 157 -13.75 9.60 0.55
N GLU A 158 -12.93 10.57 0.97
CA GLU A 158 -12.62 11.77 0.17
C GLU A 158 -11.12 12.01 0.18
N VAL A 159 -10.50 12.06 -1.00
CA VAL A 159 -9.09 12.47 -1.13
C VAL A 159 -9.02 13.98 -0.91
N VAL A 160 -8.42 14.39 0.20
CA VAL A 160 -8.30 15.80 0.59
C VAL A 160 -6.94 16.40 0.26
N GLY A 161 -5.97 15.55 -0.11
CA GLY A 161 -4.68 15.96 -0.64
C GLY A 161 -3.98 14.78 -1.30
N GLU A 162 -3.25 15.03 -2.38
CA GLU A 162 -2.53 14.00 -3.12
C GLU A 162 -1.21 14.52 -3.71
N THR A 163 -0.35 13.60 -4.13
CA THR A 163 0.87 13.98 -4.86
C THR A 163 0.52 14.50 -6.25
N LEU A 164 1.16 15.60 -6.64
CA LEU A 164 1.04 16.17 -7.98
C LEU A 164 2.05 15.55 -8.97
N ASP A 165 3.00 14.75 -8.47
CA ASP A 165 4.06 14.14 -9.27
C ASP A 165 4.46 12.72 -8.78
N ASP A 166 5.71 12.51 -8.38
CA ASP A 166 6.19 11.22 -7.86
C ASP A 166 5.50 10.94 -6.50
N ALA A 167 5.19 9.67 -6.21
CA ALA A 167 4.79 9.26 -4.86
C ALA A 167 5.99 9.14 -3.92
N ALA A 168 5.75 9.12 -2.60
CA ALA A 168 6.82 9.00 -1.62
C ALA A 168 7.58 7.66 -1.73
N GLY A 169 6.87 6.55 -2.02
CA GLY A 169 7.52 5.25 -2.28
C GLY A 169 8.44 5.30 -3.50
N GLU A 170 7.96 5.90 -4.59
CA GLU A 170 8.78 6.15 -5.79
C GLU A 170 9.98 7.06 -5.52
N ALA A 171 9.84 8.05 -4.64
CA ALA A 171 10.95 8.90 -4.22
C ALA A 171 12.04 8.11 -3.46
N PHE A 172 11.64 7.16 -2.60
CA PHE A 172 12.57 6.22 -1.97
C PHE A 172 13.28 5.34 -2.99
N ASP A 173 12.54 4.69 -3.89
CA ASP A 173 13.10 3.76 -4.87
C ASP A 173 14.02 4.45 -5.88
N LYS A 174 13.64 5.63 -6.37
CA LYS A 174 14.49 6.43 -7.27
C LYS A 174 15.74 6.92 -6.54
N THR A 175 15.65 7.26 -5.26
CA THR A 175 16.83 7.61 -4.47
C THR A 175 17.76 6.41 -4.30
N ALA A 176 17.23 5.25 -3.94
CA ALA A 176 18.01 4.02 -3.85
C ALA A 176 18.77 3.73 -5.15
N LYS A 177 18.11 3.92 -6.30
CA LYS A 177 18.75 3.80 -7.61
C LYS A 177 19.89 4.81 -7.83
N ILE A 178 19.74 6.06 -7.39
CA ILE A 178 20.82 7.08 -7.45
C ILE A 178 22.02 6.62 -6.60
N LEU A 179 21.76 5.97 -5.46
CA LEU A 179 22.77 5.43 -4.56
C LEU A 179 23.29 4.05 -4.97
N SER A 180 22.91 3.54 -6.15
CA SER A 180 23.28 2.22 -6.66
C SER A 180 22.86 1.05 -5.76
N LEU A 181 21.79 1.23 -4.98
CA LEU A 181 21.16 0.18 -4.19
C LEU A 181 20.20 -0.67 -5.05
N PRO A 182 20.04 -1.98 -4.76
CA PRO A 182 19.11 -2.83 -5.49
C PRO A 182 17.64 -2.47 -5.24
N TYR A 183 16.76 -2.92 -6.14
CA TYR A 183 15.31 -2.79 -6.01
C TYR A 183 14.71 -3.98 -5.23
N PRO A 184 13.70 -3.80 -4.35
CA PRO A 184 13.06 -2.53 -3.96
C PRO A 184 13.94 -1.69 -3.02
N GLY A 185 13.94 -0.37 -3.24
CA GLY A 185 14.85 0.57 -2.60
C GLY A 185 14.40 1.05 -1.23
N GLY A 186 13.09 1.26 -1.04
CA GLY A 186 12.52 1.74 0.22
C GLY A 186 13.02 1.01 1.49
N PRO A 187 12.93 -0.34 1.55
CA PRO A 187 13.43 -1.10 2.71
C PRO A 187 14.93 -0.94 2.95
N LEU A 188 15.73 -0.76 1.90
CA LEU A 188 17.18 -0.58 2.02
C LEU A 188 17.53 0.81 2.54
N ILE A 189 16.85 1.85 2.04
CA ILE A 189 16.97 3.19 2.60
C ILE A 189 16.59 3.17 4.09
N ASP A 190 15.50 2.49 4.47
CA ASP A 190 15.11 2.35 5.87
C ASP A 190 16.15 1.62 6.73
N LYS A 191 16.77 0.58 6.19
CA LYS A 191 17.85 -0.15 6.88
C LYS A 191 19.06 0.74 7.16
N HIS A 192 19.53 1.47 6.15
CA HIS A 192 20.70 2.34 6.27
C HIS A 192 20.41 3.60 7.09
N ALA A 193 19.20 4.16 6.98
CA ALA A 193 18.78 5.34 7.72
C ALA A 193 18.86 5.15 9.25
N LYS A 194 18.68 3.92 9.76
CA LYS A 194 18.82 3.59 11.19
C LYS A 194 20.24 3.75 11.73
N LEU A 195 21.24 3.72 10.85
CA LEU A 195 22.66 3.79 11.22
C LEU A 195 23.25 5.19 11.03
N GLY A 196 22.55 6.07 10.30
CA GLY A 196 23.02 7.40 9.93
C GLY A 196 22.46 8.52 10.78
N ASN A 197 23.05 9.71 10.62
CA ASN A 197 22.58 10.95 11.19
C ASN A 197 21.55 11.61 10.23
N PRO A 198 20.27 11.75 10.65
CA PRO A 198 19.22 12.36 9.81
C PRO A 198 19.43 13.85 9.52
N ASN A 199 20.37 14.51 10.22
CA ASN A 199 20.69 15.92 10.06
C ASN A 199 22.03 16.17 9.32
N ALA A 200 22.68 15.11 8.82
CA ALA A 200 23.97 15.25 8.14
C ALA A 200 23.89 16.09 6.87
N PHE A 201 22.81 15.91 6.09
CA PHE A 201 22.57 16.62 4.84
C PHE A 201 21.17 17.23 4.81
N LYS A 202 21.06 18.42 4.23
CA LYS A 202 19.77 19.11 4.07
C LYS A 202 19.33 19.09 2.62
N PHE A 203 18.11 18.64 2.40
CA PHE A 203 17.45 18.66 1.11
C PHE A 203 16.27 19.63 1.15
N ALA A 204 15.98 20.25 0.01
CA ALA A 204 14.91 21.24 -0.05
C ALA A 204 13.54 20.56 0.02
N VAL A 205 12.73 20.96 1.00
CA VAL A 205 11.34 20.54 1.14
C VAL A 205 10.45 21.40 0.24
N PRO A 206 9.72 20.82 -0.73
CA PRO A 206 8.83 21.58 -1.60
C PRO A 206 7.71 22.27 -0.82
N GLN A 207 7.50 23.55 -1.08
CA GLN A 207 6.39 24.33 -0.52
C GLN A 207 5.21 24.26 -1.48
N ILE A 208 4.38 23.23 -1.31
CA ILE A 208 3.15 23.04 -2.09
C ILE A 208 1.97 23.62 -1.32
N ALA A 209 1.04 24.27 -2.02
CA ALA A 209 -0.20 24.77 -1.43
C ALA A 209 -1.08 23.62 -0.89
N ASP A 210 -2.04 23.97 -0.03
CA ASP A 210 -3.06 23.06 0.49
C ASP A 210 -2.47 21.79 1.15
N LEU A 211 -3.14 20.65 0.98
CA LEU A 211 -2.75 19.35 1.52
C LEU A 211 -2.00 18.48 0.49
N ASN A 212 -1.63 19.06 -0.66
CA ASN A 212 -0.96 18.33 -1.74
C ASN A 212 0.55 18.14 -1.50
N PHE A 213 1.11 17.12 -2.18
CA PHE A 213 2.52 16.73 -2.10
C PHE A 213 3.25 16.93 -3.44
N SER A 214 4.58 16.96 -3.38
CA SER A 214 5.48 16.90 -4.54
C SER A 214 6.82 16.31 -4.09
N PHE A 215 7.36 15.37 -4.85
CA PHE A 215 8.63 14.70 -4.59
C PHE A 215 9.59 14.73 -5.80
N SER A 216 9.14 15.13 -6.99
CA SER A 216 10.00 15.21 -8.18
C SER A 216 11.15 16.22 -8.05
N GLY A 217 10.87 17.40 -7.47
CA GLY A 217 11.90 18.40 -7.18
C GLY A 217 12.89 17.92 -6.12
N PHE A 218 12.38 17.22 -5.11
CA PHE A 218 13.17 16.63 -4.02
C PHE A 218 14.19 15.60 -4.55
N LYS A 219 13.75 14.65 -5.39
CA LYS A 219 14.62 13.69 -6.08
C LYS A 219 15.72 14.37 -6.89
N THR A 220 15.35 15.39 -7.66
CA THR A 220 16.29 16.13 -8.51
C THR A 220 17.37 16.81 -7.66
N SER A 221 17.00 17.34 -6.49
CA SER A 221 17.96 17.92 -5.55
C SER A 221 18.98 16.90 -5.01
N ILE A 222 18.54 15.68 -4.71
CA ILE A 222 19.41 14.58 -4.27
C ILE A 222 20.39 14.20 -5.40
N LEU A 223 19.89 14.01 -6.63
CA LEU A 223 20.74 13.66 -7.77
C LEU A 223 21.87 14.67 -7.97
N TYR A 224 21.56 15.98 -7.93
CA TYR A 224 22.56 17.02 -8.09
C TYR A 224 23.50 17.12 -6.90
N PHE A 225 23.01 16.93 -5.68
CA PHE A 225 23.85 16.86 -4.49
C PHE A 225 24.88 15.74 -4.60
N ILE A 226 24.44 14.51 -4.90
CA ILE A 226 25.32 13.34 -5.04
C ILE A 226 26.36 13.57 -6.14
N ARG A 227 25.93 13.97 -7.35
CA ARG A 227 26.86 14.26 -8.45
C ARG A 227 27.88 15.34 -8.13
N LYS A 228 27.50 16.35 -7.33
CA LYS A 228 28.43 17.41 -6.91
C LYS A 228 29.47 16.86 -5.95
N GLN A 229 29.07 16.02 -4.99
CA GLN A 229 29.97 15.45 -4.01
C GLN A 229 30.90 14.38 -4.61
N GLU A 230 30.40 13.54 -5.52
CA GLU A 230 31.22 12.54 -6.22
C GLU A 230 32.33 13.16 -7.08
N LYS A 231 32.10 14.37 -7.62
CA LYS A 231 33.15 15.13 -8.34
C LYS A 231 34.28 15.57 -7.41
N VAL A 232 34.01 15.73 -6.12
CA VAL A 232 35.01 16.12 -5.11
C VAL A 232 35.65 14.86 -4.51
N ASN A 233 34.86 13.85 -4.21
CA ASN A 233 35.29 12.57 -3.65
C ASN A 233 34.54 11.41 -4.35
N PRO A 234 35.21 10.64 -5.22
CA PRO A 234 34.60 9.48 -5.89
C PRO A 234 34.04 8.40 -4.96
N ASN A 235 34.51 8.33 -3.70
CA ASN A 235 34.03 7.36 -2.70
C ASN A 235 32.92 7.94 -1.79
N PHE A 236 32.43 9.15 -2.08
CA PHE A 236 31.51 9.87 -1.20
C PHE A 236 30.27 9.06 -0.80
N ILE A 237 29.62 8.37 -1.76
CA ILE A 237 28.44 7.55 -1.47
C ILE A 237 28.79 6.43 -0.49
N ALA A 238 29.88 5.70 -0.74
CA ALA A 238 30.27 4.58 0.12
C ALA A 238 30.62 5.02 1.54
N GLU A 239 31.26 6.19 1.69
CA GLU A 239 31.66 6.76 2.98
C GLU A 239 30.48 7.36 3.77
N ASN A 240 29.40 7.78 3.09
CA ASN A 240 28.30 8.53 3.70
C ASN A 240 26.93 7.87 3.48
N LEU A 241 26.89 6.60 3.07
CA LEU A 241 25.65 5.92 2.65
C LEU A 241 24.56 6.02 3.72
N ASP A 242 24.91 5.72 4.97
CA ASP A 242 23.97 5.72 6.10
C ASP A 242 23.42 7.13 6.36
N ASP A 243 24.29 8.15 6.38
CA ASP A 243 23.92 9.55 6.59
C ASP A 243 23.06 10.12 5.45
N ILE A 244 23.36 9.74 4.20
CA ILE A 244 22.54 10.10 3.04
C ILE A 244 21.16 9.46 3.18
N CYS A 245 21.08 8.16 3.46
CA CYS A 245 19.81 7.45 3.64
C CYS A 245 18.98 8.05 4.77
N ALA A 246 19.61 8.35 5.91
CA ALA A 246 18.95 8.97 7.07
C ALA A 246 18.41 10.36 6.74
N SER A 247 19.21 11.20 6.08
CA SER A 247 18.82 12.56 5.69
C SER A 247 17.69 12.58 4.66
N VAL A 248 17.71 11.66 3.70
CA VAL A 248 16.63 11.51 2.71
C VAL A 248 15.34 11.03 3.37
N GLN A 249 15.41 9.96 4.18
CA GLN A 249 14.26 9.43 4.88
C GLN A 249 13.61 10.52 5.75
N HIS A 250 14.42 11.23 6.53
CA HIS A 250 13.96 12.33 7.38
C HIS A 250 13.19 13.38 6.59
N SER A 251 13.73 13.82 5.44
CA SER A 251 13.10 14.86 4.62
C SER A 251 11.77 14.38 3.99
N ILE A 252 11.68 13.14 3.52
CA ILE A 252 10.43 12.56 2.99
C ILE A 252 9.37 12.50 4.09
N ILE A 253 9.74 12.01 5.28
CA ILE A 253 8.82 11.93 6.41
C ILE A 253 8.37 13.31 6.85
N GLU A 254 9.27 14.29 6.90
CA GLU A 254 8.93 15.67 7.26
C GLU A 254 7.87 16.25 6.31
N ILE A 255 8.00 16.03 5.00
CA ILE A 255 7.00 16.41 3.99
C ILE A 255 5.64 15.78 4.31
N LEU A 256 5.62 14.46 4.56
CA LEU A 256 4.39 13.71 4.86
C LEU A 256 3.72 14.22 6.14
N MET A 257 4.49 14.34 7.22
CA MET A 257 4.00 14.73 8.54
C MET A 257 3.51 16.17 8.60
N ASN A 258 4.15 17.09 7.87
CA ASN A 258 3.71 18.48 7.80
C ASN A 258 2.29 18.59 7.22
N LYS A 259 2.01 17.87 6.12
CA LYS A 259 0.70 17.87 5.47
C LYS A 259 -0.35 17.14 6.30
N LEU A 260 0.01 16.01 6.91
CA LEU A 260 -0.88 15.28 7.82
C LEU A 260 -1.27 16.13 9.04
N LYS A 261 -0.31 16.89 9.59
CA LYS A 261 -0.57 17.85 10.67
C LYS A 261 -1.50 18.99 10.24
N MET A 262 -1.32 19.52 9.04
CA MET A 262 -2.22 20.52 8.49
C MET A 262 -3.65 19.95 8.32
N ALA A 263 -3.78 18.74 7.79
CA ALA A 263 -5.06 18.07 7.61
C ALA A 263 -5.77 17.81 8.94
N SER A 264 -5.05 17.24 9.93
CA SER A 264 -5.58 17.00 11.28
C SER A 264 -6.16 18.27 11.91
N LYS A 265 -5.44 19.39 11.81
CA LYS A 265 -5.92 20.69 12.32
C LYS A 265 -7.10 21.24 11.51
N LEU A 266 -7.06 21.13 10.19
CA LEU A 266 -8.11 21.64 9.31
C LEU A 266 -9.46 20.96 9.56
N TYR A 267 -9.45 19.64 9.72
CA TYR A 267 -10.65 18.83 9.92
C TYR A 267 -11.02 18.62 11.40
N GLY A 268 -10.14 19.00 12.34
CA GLY A 268 -10.33 18.76 13.77
C GLY A 268 -10.31 17.28 14.14
N ILE A 269 -9.58 16.45 13.39
CA ILE A 269 -9.53 14.99 13.55
C ILE A 269 -8.18 14.57 14.13
N ASN A 270 -8.24 13.78 15.20
CA ASN A 270 -7.06 13.20 15.87
C ASN A 270 -6.96 11.67 15.69
N GLU A 271 -7.93 11.05 15.01
CA GLU A 271 -7.88 9.64 14.61
C GLU A 271 -7.05 9.56 13.32
N ILE A 272 -5.81 9.06 13.40
CA ILE A 272 -4.82 9.09 12.32
C ILE A 272 -4.43 7.66 11.95
N ALA A 273 -4.80 7.22 10.75
CA ALA A 273 -4.45 5.94 10.19
C ALA A 273 -3.35 6.08 9.13
N ILE A 274 -2.62 4.99 8.87
CA ILE A 274 -1.66 4.92 7.76
C ILE A 274 -1.84 3.62 6.98
N ALA A 275 -1.78 3.68 5.65
CA ALA A 275 -1.90 2.51 4.79
C ALA A 275 -0.87 2.52 3.64
N GLY A 276 -0.71 1.39 2.96
CA GLY A 276 0.21 1.20 1.83
C GLY A 276 1.63 0.81 2.25
N GLY A 277 2.44 0.36 1.29
CA GLY A 277 3.74 -0.27 1.58
C GLY A 277 4.77 0.61 2.30
N VAL A 278 4.73 1.94 2.14
CA VAL A 278 5.64 2.86 2.84
C VAL A 278 5.25 3.00 4.31
N SER A 279 4.06 2.58 4.71
CA SER A 279 3.67 2.49 6.13
C SER A 279 4.53 1.52 6.95
N ALA A 280 5.25 0.60 6.29
CA ALA A 280 6.24 -0.27 6.93
C ALA A 280 7.54 0.46 7.33
N ASN A 281 7.77 1.67 6.81
CA ASN A 281 8.97 2.45 7.08
C ASN A 281 9.09 2.81 8.57
N SER A 282 10.22 2.46 9.18
CA SER A 282 10.41 2.63 10.62
C SER A 282 10.44 4.09 11.06
N GLY A 283 11.06 4.97 10.27
CA GLY A 283 11.07 6.40 10.55
C GLY A 283 9.68 7.03 10.51
N LEU A 284 8.85 6.64 9.53
CA LEU A 284 7.48 7.15 9.41
C LEU A 284 6.61 6.69 10.59
N ARG A 285 6.73 5.41 10.99
CA ARG A 285 6.05 4.89 12.19
C ARG A 285 6.48 5.66 13.45
N GLN A 286 7.77 5.91 13.62
CA GLN A 286 8.27 6.69 14.76
C GLN A 286 7.75 8.13 14.74
N ALA A 287 7.71 8.78 13.58
CA ALA A 287 7.19 10.14 13.46
C ALA A 287 5.69 10.24 13.78
N LEU A 288 4.90 9.24 13.41
CA LEU A 288 3.50 9.14 13.82
C LEU A 288 3.36 8.97 15.34
N GLN A 289 4.17 8.10 15.96
CA GLN A 289 4.17 7.92 17.42
C GLN A 289 4.55 9.22 18.15
N ASN A 290 5.54 9.97 17.63
CA ASN A 290 5.85 11.29 18.17
C ASN A 290 4.66 12.24 18.01
N GLY A 291 3.95 12.18 16.88
CA GLY A 291 2.72 12.93 16.65
C GLY A 291 1.58 12.59 17.64
N ALA A 292 1.52 11.34 18.12
CA ALA A 292 0.58 10.95 19.18
C ALA A 292 0.86 11.72 20.48
N VAL A 293 2.13 11.92 20.83
CA VAL A 293 2.55 12.68 22.01
C VAL A 293 2.37 14.18 21.80
N ASP A 294 2.85 14.70 20.67
CA ASP A 294 2.93 16.14 20.42
C ASP A 294 1.58 16.78 20.06
N TYR A 295 0.67 16.01 19.44
CA TYR A 295 -0.60 16.50 18.90
C TYR A 295 -1.83 15.79 19.46
N GLY A 296 -1.66 14.81 20.36
CA GLY A 296 -2.76 14.05 20.93
C GLY A 296 -3.46 13.12 19.93
N TRP A 297 -2.73 12.67 18.91
CA TRP A 297 -3.27 11.73 17.91
C TRP A 297 -3.44 10.33 18.48
N LYS A 298 -4.48 9.64 18.02
CA LYS A 298 -4.60 8.19 18.10
C LYS A 298 -4.14 7.61 16.78
N VAL A 299 -3.01 6.92 16.80
CA VAL A 299 -2.37 6.39 15.59
C VAL A 299 -2.76 4.94 15.39
N TYR A 300 -3.18 4.63 14.17
CA TYR A 300 -3.55 3.30 13.73
C TYR A 300 -2.63 2.87 12.60
N VAL A 301 -2.04 1.70 12.76
CA VAL A 301 -1.19 1.07 11.75
C VAL A 301 -1.67 -0.37 11.64
N PRO A 302 -1.99 -0.87 10.44
CA PRO A 302 -2.43 -2.24 10.31
C PRO A 302 -1.26 -3.18 10.60
N ALA A 303 -1.58 -4.42 10.99
CA ALA A 303 -0.58 -5.47 11.10
C ALA A 303 0.32 -5.51 9.87
N PHE A 304 1.61 -5.80 10.09
CA PHE A 304 2.64 -5.68 9.06
C PHE A 304 2.31 -6.46 7.78
N GLN A 305 1.75 -7.65 7.92
CA GLN A 305 1.33 -8.52 6.81
C GLN A 305 0.20 -7.94 5.93
N TYR A 306 -0.48 -6.90 6.41
CA TYR A 306 -1.56 -6.21 5.69
C TYR A 306 -1.19 -4.81 5.22
N CYS A 307 0.07 -4.37 5.43
CA CYS A 307 0.56 -3.07 4.97
C CYS A 307 0.88 -3.05 3.46
N THR A 308 1.38 -4.17 2.92
CA THR A 308 1.68 -4.35 1.50
C THR A 308 0.50 -4.98 0.77
N ASP A 309 0.55 -5.07 -0.55
CA ASP A 309 -0.53 -5.65 -1.35
C ASP A 309 -0.81 -7.10 -0.93
N ASN A 310 -2.07 -7.38 -0.60
CA ASN A 310 -2.53 -8.69 -0.15
C ASN A 310 -4.03 -8.85 -0.40
N ALA A 311 -4.51 -10.08 -0.47
CA ALA A 311 -5.95 -10.33 -0.65
C ALA A 311 -6.75 -10.24 0.66
N GLY A 312 -6.12 -10.24 1.84
CA GLY A 312 -6.80 -10.02 3.12
C GLY A 312 -7.52 -8.66 3.17
N MET A 313 -6.87 -7.60 2.69
CA MET A 313 -7.50 -6.27 2.56
C MET A 313 -8.65 -6.26 1.54
N ILE A 314 -8.55 -7.04 0.45
CA ILE A 314 -9.63 -7.21 -0.52
C ILE A 314 -10.80 -7.99 0.10
N ALA A 315 -10.49 -8.98 0.94
CA ALA A 315 -11.48 -9.82 1.58
C ALA A 315 -12.30 -9.05 2.63
N ILE A 316 -11.67 -8.18 3.42
CA ILE A 316 -12.40 -7.36 4.40
C ILE A 316 -13.25 -6.28 3.72
N ALA A 317 -12.72 -5.63 2.66
CA ALA A 317 -13.50 -4.71 1.84
C ALA A 317 -14.69 -5.43 1.18
N GLY A 318 -14.44 -6.63 0.63
CA GLY A 318 -15.46 -7.50 0.07
C GLY A 318 -16.51 -7.91 1.09
N TYR A 319 -16.12 -8.23 2.33
CA TYR A 319 -17.03 -8.56 3.41
C TYR A 319 -17.97 -7.39 3.76
N HIS A 320 -17.45 -6.17 3.89
CA HIS A 320 -18.28 -5.00 4.15
C HIS A 320 -19.23 -4.68 2.98
N LYS A 321 -18.82 -4.89 1.73
CA LYS A 321 -19.72 -4.81 0.56
C LYS A 321 -20.78 -5.92 0.57
N PHE A 322 -20.40 -7.15 0.92
CA PHE A 322 -21.32 -8.28 1.03
C PHE A 322 -22.44 -8.01 2.05
N LEU A 323 -22.09 -7.45 3.23
CA LEU A 323 -23.08 -7.06 4.24
C LEU A 323 -24.07 -6.00 3.75
N LYS A 324 -23.64 -5.14 2.81
CA LYS A 324 -24.48 -4.10 2.17
C LYS A 324 -25.19 -4.61 0.91
N ASN A 325 -25.03 -5.87 0.52
CA ASN A 325 -25.49 -6.45 -0.76
C ASN A 325 -25.00 -5.67 -2.00
N ASP A 326 -23.81 -5.09 -1.91
CA ASP A 326 -23.16 -4.33 -2.98
C ASP A 326 -22.35 -5.29 -3.87
N PHE A 327 -23.05 -5.84 -4.86
CA PHE A 327 -22.50 -6.81 -5.81
C PHE A 327 -22.28 -6.18 -7.19
N ALA A 328 -21.23 -6.64 -7.86
CA ALA A 328 -20.94 -6.30 -9.24
C ALA A 328 -21.58 -7.32 -10.19
N ASP A 329 -21.95 -6.87 -11.38
CA ASP A 329 -22.41 -7.75 -12.45
C ASP A 329 -21.24 -8.25 -13.33
N GLN A 330 -21.51 -9.21 -14.20
CA GLN A 330 -20.50 -9.84 -15.06
C GLN A 330 -19.96 -8.93 -16.19
N SER A 331 -20.53 -7.76 -16.43
CA SER A 331 -20.00 -6.76 -17.36
C SER A 331 -18.84 -5.95 -16.78
N VAL A 332 -18.60 -6.05 -15.46
CA VAL A 332 -17.50 -5.33 -14.80
C VAL A 332 -16.16 -5.62 -15.48
N SER A 333 -15.41 -4.54 -15.72
CA SER A 333 -14.10 -4.53 -16.37
C SER A 333 -13.02 -4.00 -15.42
N PRO A 334 -11.76 -4.45 -15.58
CA PRO A 334 -10.64 -3.87 -14.86
C PRO A 334 -10.46 -2.40 -15.24
N LEU A 335 -10.08 -1.57 -14.27
CA LEU A 335 -9.81 -0.15 -14.46
C LEU A 335 -8.38 0.14 -14.05
N ALA A 336 -7.48 0.35 -15.02
CA ALA A 336 -6.09 0.67 -14.74
C ALA A 336 -5.96 1.98 -13.95
N ARG A 337 -6.80 2.95 -14.30
CA ARG A 337 -7.05 4.17 -13.54
C ARG A 337 -8.48 4.10 -13.05
N MET A 338 -8.63 3.92 -11.75
CA MET A 338 -9.92 3.91 -11.08
C MET A 338 -9.96 5.17 -10.22
N GLU A 339 -11.00 5.97 -10.40
CA GLU A 339 -11.27 7.07 -9.47
C GLU A 339 -11.46 6.48 -8.08
N PHE A 340 -11.03 7.25 -7.08
CA PHE A 340 -11.08 6.87 -5.69
C PHE A 340 -12.54 6.62 -5.28
#